data_AF-A0A966AVF9-F1
#
_entry.id   AF-A0A966AVF9-F1
#
_cell.length_a   1.000
_cell.length_b   1.000
_cell.length_c   1.000
_cell.angle_alpha   90.00
_cell.angle_beta   90.00
_cell.angle_gamma   90.00
#
_symmetry.space_group_name_H-M   'P 1'
#
loop_
_entity.id
_entity.type
_entity.pdbx_description
1 polymer ?
#
loop_
_entity_poly.entity_id
_entity_poly.type
_entity_poly.pdbx_seq_one_letter_code
_entity_poly.pdbx_strand_id
1 'polypeptide(L)'
;MVRSVPSRGGRPLSPSAPTRRQLQQERAESSASSEPKQADSNSLSARAASLERRRALTTSGKAAVLAQGTLGAGRVRTSQDSRRSVPQQPGWVRRDQKTSSAMSSSSNRSRSNRPTSNRPGSNRLHPLTDSVANDHLRAYELEVKGRFERIVPVLQKISALQHHADFIDQAQLLACRELGFDLPKHILERAWVRPLDMRALYAWCVFESHRVFSDCFFQNDPLAASSGSEAAKTFERFLLDCGFHLLDVTPCADGRLAHSIAYALRIPFSSVRRRSHAGAMFDVENTVNRWVKTEHRRYRESIPNAVSQDTRYLKVVTYHFSSLDPSHQGCAAHGSDDKLAASAGYQRLLDFRQAVENSFCCGASVDLLLIGLDTDTDAIRVHPPASDSSTQLDRWVSAQDLYEATSTMSPDQALIQIAE
;
A
#
# COMPACT_ATOMS: atom_id res chain seq x y z
N MET A 1 -84.04 -33.44 52.17
CA MET A 1 -83.62 -32.05 51.89
C MET A 1 -82.57 -32.04 50.79
N VAL A 2 -83.00 -31.55 49.63
CA VAL A 2 -82.29 -30.84 48.56
C VAL A 2 -80.83 -31.21 48.25
N ARG A 3 -80.66 -31.95 47.14
CA ARG A 3 -79.51 -31.87 46.24
C ARG A 3 -79.89 -30.97 45.06
N SER A 4 -78.95 -30.14 44.58
CA SER A 4 -78.52 -29.92 43.17
C SER A 4 -78.06 -28.47 42.88
N VAL A 5 -76.96 -28.35 42.08
CA VAL A 5 -76.54 -27.25 41.16
C VAL A 5 -75.82 -26.00 41.78
N PRO A 6 -74.97 -25.20 41.05
CA PRO A 6 -73.86 -25.46 40.09
C PRO A 6 -72.52 -24.68 40.33
N SER A 7 -71.53 -25.06 39.50
CA SER A 7 -70.32 -24.35 39.03
C SER A 7 -70.45 -22.86 38.68
N ARG A 8 -69.38 -22.07 38.94
CA ARG A 8 -68.93 -20.92 38.12
C ARG A 8 -67.49 -20.48 38.44
N GLY A 9 -66.64 -20.41 37.40
CA GLY A 9 -65.66 -19.32 37.25
C GLY A 9 -64.16 -19.65 37.31
N GLY A 10 -63.62 -20.40 36.35
CA GLY A 10 -62.18 -20.42 36.05
C GLY A 10 -61.77 -19.24 35.15
N ARG A 11 -60.82 -18.41 35.59
CA ARG A 11 -60.14 -17.43 34.73
C ARG A 11 -58.99 -18.12 33.97
N PRO A 12 -58.81 -17.87 32.66
CA PRO A 12 -57.67 -18.38 31.91
C PRO A 12 -56.37 -17.66 32.34
N LEU A 13 -55.35 -18.44 32.70
CA LEU A 13 -53.99 -17.96 32.92
C LEU A 13 -53.35 -17.64 31.57
N SER A 14 -52.77 -16.44 31.45
CA SER A 14 -52.01 -15.99 30.29
C SER A 14 -50.79 -16.89 30.05
N PRO A 15 -50.38 -17.14 28.79
CA PRO A 15 -49.23 -17.98 28.50
C PRO A 15 -47.94 -17.31 28.99
N SER A 16 -47.22 -17.97 29.89
CA SER A 16 -45.91 -17.56 30.36
C SER A 16 -44.88 -17.65 29.22
N ALA A 17 -44.04 -16.62 29.09
CA ALA A 17 -42.98 -16.58 28.09
C ALA A 17 -42.01 -17.78 28.23
N PRO A 18 -41.56 -18.36 27.11
CA PRO A 18 -40.71 -19.55 27.12
C PRO A 18 -39.38 -19.26 27.81
N THR A 19 -38.94 -20.20 28.63
CA THR A 19 -37.65 -20.06 29.33
C THR A 19 -36.49 -20.23 28.34
N ARG A 20 -35.34 -19.63 28.66
CA ARG A 20 -34.10 -19.71 27.85
C ARG A 20 -33.69 -21.12 27.45
N ARG A 21 -34.08 -22.13 28.24
CA ARG A 21 -33.80 -23.55 28.00
C ARG A 21 -34.71 -24.15 26.91
N GLN A 22 -35.98 -23.73 26.86
CA GLN A 22 -36.91 -24.12 25.79
C GLN A 22 -36.52 -23.50 24.45
N LEU A 23 -36.10 -22.22 24.45
CA LEU A 23 -35.57 -21.56 23.26
C LEU A 23 -34.27 -22.20 22.73
N GLN A 24 -33.49 -22.87 23.60
CA GLN A 24 -32.29 -23.60 23.18
C GLN A 24 -32.62 -24.97 22.59
N GLN A 25 -33.67 -25.65 23.07
CA GLN A 25 -34.15 -26.91 22.51
C GLN A 25 -34.79 -26.72 21.13
N GLU A 26 -35.65 -25.70 20.96
CA GLU A 26 -36.23 -25.38 19.65
C GLU A 26 -35.16 -25.01 18.61
N ARG A 27 -34.08 -24.33 19.04
CA ARG A 27 -32.93 -24.04 18.17
C ARG A 27 -32.17 -25.30 17.75
N ALA A 28 -32.00 -26.27 18.66
CA ALA A 28 -31.32 -27.53 18.38
C ALA A 28 -32.14 -28.43 17.43
N GLU A 29 -33.47 -28.43 17.56
CA GLU A 29 -34.37 -29.20 16.69
C GLU A 29 -34.49 -28.56 15.29
N SER A 30 -34.45 -27.21 15.19
CA SER A 30 -34.46 -26.51 13.90
C SER A 30 -33.17 -26.69 13.08
N SER A 31 -32.05 -27.04 13.71
CA SER A 31 -30.77 -27.32 13.03
C SER A 31 -30.64 -28.74 12.48
N ALA A 32 -31.57 -29.65 12.80
CA ALA A 32 -31.51 -31.05 12.38
C ALA A 32 -32.29 -31.36 11.08
N SER A 33 -33.01 -30.38 10.51
CA SER A 33 -33.93 -30.60 9.38
C SER A 33 -33.77 -29.60 8.23
N SER A 34 -32.54 -29.17 7.93
CA SER A 34 -32.22 -28.44 6.70
C SER A 34 -31.05 -29.08 5.97
N GLU A 35 -31.34 -29.78 4.87
CA GLU A 35 -30.33 -30.12 3.87
C GLU A 35 -29.62 -28.85 3.40
N PRO A 36 -28.28 -28.80 3.37
CA PRO A 36 -27.57 -27.64 2.86
C PRO A 36 -27.74 -27.62 1.34
N LYS A 37 -28.45 -26.60 0.83
CA LYS A 37 -28.25 -26.12 -0.55
C LYS A 37 -26.75 -25.93 -0.73
N GLN A 38 -26.16 -26.60 -1.71
CA GLN A 38 -24.76 -26.45 -2.10
C GLN A 38 -24.47 -24.97 -2.36
N ALA A 39 -23.92 -24.29 -1.35
CA ALA A 39 -23.14 -23.09 -1.55
C ALA A 39 -21.80 -23.55 -2.11
N ASP A 40 -21.38 -22.97 -3.24
CA ASP A 40 -20.14 -23.29 -3.93
C ASP A 40 -18.98 -23.43 -2.95
N SER A 41 -18.51 -24.66 -2.74
CA SER A 41 -17.32 -24.99 -1.93
C SER A 41 -16.09 -24.21 -2.41
N ASN A 42 -16.07 -23.85 -3.70
CA ASN A 42 -15.07 -22.97 -4.31
C ASN A 42 -15.08 -21.55 -3.75
N SER A 43 -16.24 -20.99 -3.38
CA SER A 43 -16.34 -19.61 -2.85
C SER A 43 -15.81 -19.49 -1.41
N LEU A 44 -16.02 -20.53 -0.60
CA LEU A 44 -15.48 -20.64 0.77
C LEU A 44 -13.97 -20.87 0.74
N SER A 45 -13.48 -21.70 -0.20
CA SER A 45 -12.04 -21.90 -0.45
C SER A 45 -11.35 -20.61 -0.93
N ALA A 46 -11.96 -19.88 -1.88
CA ALA A 46 -11.42 -18.62 -2.40
C ALA A 46 -11.39 -17.51 -1.33
N ARG A 47 -12.42 -17.43 -0.47
CA ARG A 47 -12.42 -16.51 0.68
C ARG A 47 -11.35 -16.89 1.71
N ALA A 48 -11.18 -18.17 2.01
CA ALA A 48 -10.13 -18.64 2.91
C ALA A 48 -8.73 -18.31 2.37
N ALA A 49 -8.48 -18.60 1.09
CA ALA A 49 -7.23 -18.27 0.40
C ALA A 49 -6.98 -16.75 0.30
N SER A 50 -8.03 -15.95 0.09
CA SER A 50 -7.93 -14.47 0.13
C SER A 50 -7.60 -13.97 1.54
N LEU A 51 -8.21 -14.57 2.57
CA LEU A 51 -7.96 -14.20 3.96
C LEU A 51 -6.55 -14.61 4.40
N GLU A 52 -6.05 -15.76 3.94
CA GLU A 52 -4.66 -16.20 4.13
C GLU A 52 -3.67 -15.29 3.42
N ARG A 53 -3.91 -14.92 2.16
CA ARG A 53 -3.10 -13.92 1.43
C ARG A 53 -3.10 -12.56 2.14
N ARG A 54 -4.26 -12.09 2.61
CA ARG A 54 -4.38 -10.85 3.41
C ARG A 54 -3.63 -10.96 4.74
N ARG A 55 -3.67 -12.12 5.39
CA ARG A 55 -2.87 -12.40 6.60
C ARG A 55 -1.39 -12.35 6.29
N ALA A 56 -0.91 -12.99 5.22
CA ALA A 56 0.49 -12.97 4.82
C ALA A 56 1.02 -11.54 4.60
N LEU A 57 0.29 -10.68 3.88
CA LEU A 57 0.70 -9.27 3.74
C LEU A 57 0.64 -8.48 5.06
N THR A 58 -0.32 -8.79 5.94
CA THR A 58 -0.46 -8.08 7.22
C THR A 58 0.49 -8.59 8.31
N THR A 59 0.93 -9.84 8.31
CA THR A 59 2.01 -10.36 9.16
C THR A 59 3.39 -9.98 8.65
N SER A 60 3.56 -9.74 7.34
CA SER A 60 4.71 -9.01 6.81
C SER A 60 4.75 -7.54 7.28
N GLY A 61 3.59 -6.96 7.62
CA GLY A 61 3.46 -5.54 7.95
C GLY A 61 3.28 -5.14 9.42
N LYS A 62 2.54 -5.88 10.26
CA LYS A 62 2.08 -5.38 11.58
C LYS A 62 2.86 -5.99 12.74
N ALA A 63 3.18 -5.14 13.71
CA ALA A 63 3.46 -5.58 15.07
C ALA A 63 2.20 -6.29 15.61
N ALA A 64 2.39 -7.47 16.22
CA ALA A 64 1.40 -8.05 17.11
C ALA A 64 0.88 -6.98 18.08
N VAL A 65 -0.44 -6.88 18.23
CA VAL A 65 -1.06 -6.16 19.33
C VAL A 65 -0.54 -6.81 20.60
N LEU A 66 0.24 -6.05 21.38
CA LEU A 66 0.57 -6.45 22.74
C LEU A 66 -0.75 -6.64 23.47
N ALA A 67 -0.97 -7.84 24.01
CA ALA A 67 -2.07 -8.08 24.93
C ALA A 67 -2.00 -7.01 26.03
N GLN A 68 -3.12 -6.33 26.28
CA GLN A 68 -3.22 -5.29 27.30
C GLN A 68 -2.66 -5.81 28.62
N GLY A 69 -1.58 -5.20 29.10
CA GLY A 69 -0.99 -5.60 30.37
C GLY A 69 0.45 -5.14 30.58
N THR A 70 0.69 -3.83 30.53
CA THR A 70 1.78 -3.21 31.32
C THR A 70 1.57 -1.69 31.35
N LEU A 71 1.09 -1.19 32.49
CA LEU A 71 1.04 0.23 32.80
C LEU A 71 2.47 0.69 33.12
N GLY A 72 2.98 1.69 32.41
CA GLY A 72 4.29 2.27 32.69
C GLY A 72 4.49 3.64 32.06
N ALA A 73 4.38 4.67 32.89
CA ALA A 73 4.85 6.06 32.71
C ALA A 73 4.25 6.90 31.57
N GLY A 74 3.00 7.38 31.78
CA GLY A 74 2.44 8.49 31.02
C GLY A 74 2.91 9.85 31.55
N ARG A 75 3.45 10.68 30.66
CA ARG A 75 3.72 12.11 30.90
C ARG A 75 2.40 12.85 31.17
N VAL A 76 2.32 13.58 32.29
CA VAL A 76 1.16 14.44 32.63
C VAL A 76 1.11 15.63 31.67
N ARG A 77 -0.01 15.78 30.96
CA ARG A 77 -0.27 16.94 30.08
C ARG A 77 -0.59 18.17 30.92
N THR A 78 0.12 19.26 30.69
CA THR A 78 -0.16 20.58 31.30
C THR A 78 -1.08 21.42 30.40
N SER A 79 -1.77 22.39 30.98
CA SER A 79 -2.77 23.28 30.36
C SER A 79 -2.27 24.13 29.17
N GLN A 80 -0.98 24.09 28.84
CA GLN A 80 -0.41 24.73 27.64
C GLN A 80 -0.66 23.95 26.33
N ASP A 81 -1.07 22.68 26.39
CA ASP A 81 -1.42 21.87 25.21
C ASP A 81 -2.82 22.18 24.62
N SER A 82 -3.54 23.16 25.17
CA SER A 82 -4.94 23.45 24.82
C SER A 82 -5.15 24.55 23.77
N ARG A 83 -4.09 24.99 23.06
CA ARG A 83 -4.25 25.97 21.96
C ARG A 83 -4.50 25.27 20.63
N ARG A 84 -5.79 25.17 20.25
CA ARG A 84 -6.23 24.77 18.92
C ARG A 84 -5.71 25.74 17.86
N SER A 85 -5.01 25.22 16.87
CA SER A 85 -4.78 25.90 15.59
C SER A 85 -6.08 25.95 14.78
N VAL A 86 -6.39 27.12 14.24
CA VAL A 86 -7.57 27.42 13.42
C VAL A 86 -7.52 26.59 12.11
N PRO A 87 -8.63 26.06 11.58
CA PRO A 87 -8.60 25.28 10.34
C PRO A 87 -8.32 26.18 9.14
N GLN A 88 -7.17 26.00 8.48
CA GLN A 88 -6.95 26.53 7.13
C GLN A 88 -7.51 25.54 6.10
N GLN A 89 -8.23 26.08 5.12
CA GLN A 89 -8.89 25.28 4.08
C GLN A 89 -7.88 24.74 3.04
N PRO A 90 -8.13 23.55 2.45
CA PRO A 90 -7.26 22.97 1.42
C PRO A 90 -7.36 23.72 0.09
N GLY A 91 -6.21 24.16 -0.44
CA GLY A 91 -6.06 25.05 -1.59
C GLY A 91 -6.26 24.42 -2.98
N TRP A 92 -7.39 23.76 -3.24
CA TRP A 92 -7.78 23.28 -4.58
C TRP A 92 -8.92 24.11 -5.21
N VAL A 93 -9.00 25.40 -4.89
CA VAL A 93 -9.90 26.34 -5.59
C VAL A 93 -9.04 27.40 -6.28
N ARG A 94 -8.80 27.22 -7.58
CA ARG A 94 -8.24 28.25 -8.44
C ARG A 94 -9.30 29.34 -8.66
N ARG A 95 -8.96 30.58 -8.32
CA ARG A 95 -9.65 31.77 -8.80
C ARG A 95 -8.77 32.39 -9.88
N ASP A 96 -9.28 32.45 -11.11
CA ASP A 96 -8.65 33.21 -12.18
C ASP A 96 -8.57 34.68 -11.81
N GLN A 97 -7.36 35.25 -11.83
CA GLN A 97 -7.18 36.68 -12.07
C GLN A 97 -5.90 36.95 -12.86
N LYS A 98 -6.08 37.72 -13.93
CA LYS A 98 -5.11 38.09 -14.95
C LYS A 98 -4.09 39.13 -14.43
N THR A 99 -2.86 38.95 -14.91
CA THR A 99 -1.86 39.95 -15.33
C THR A 99 -1.46 41.08 -14.38
N SER A 100 -0.17 41.17 -14.05
CA SER A 100 0.71 42.26 -14.52
C SER A 100 2.19 42.11 -14.11
N SER A 101 3.03 42.58 -15.05
CA SER A 101 4.38 43.15 -14.92
C SER A 101 5.60 42.31 -14.51
N ALA A 102 6.50 42.22 -15.49
CA ALA A 102 7.90 41.89 -15.44
C ALA A 102 8.73 42.75 -14.47
N MET A 103 9.84 42.19 -13.97
CA MET A 103 11.17 42.83 -14.03
C MET A 103 12.28 41.77 -14.08
N SER A 104 13.25 42.09 -14.93
CA SER A 104 14.50 41.39 -15.19
C SER A 104 15.53 41.65 -14.09
N SER A 105 16.31 40.63 -13.73
CA SER A 105 17.72 40.82 -13.39
C SER A 105 18.53 39.54 -13.60
N SER A 106 19.45 39.66 -14.53
CA SER A 106 20.49 38.72 -14.94
C SER A 106 21.50 38.40 -13.83
N SER A 107 21.89 37.13 -13.72
CA SER A 107 23.23 36.79 -13.21
C SER A 107 23.69 35.42 -13.71
N ASN A 108 24.84 35.45 -14.39
CA ASN A 108 25.55 34.38 -15.06
C ASN A 108 25.76 33.13 -14.19
N ARG A 109 25.44 31.95 -14.74
CA ARG A 109 26.04 30.68 -14.34
C ARG A 109 26.52 29.91 -15.56
N SER A 110 27.78 29.51 -15.47
CA SER A 110 28.57 28.79 -16.45
C SER A 110 27.87 27.50 -16.89
N ARG A 111 27.50 27.46 -18.18
CA ARG A 111 26.95 26.30 -18.87
C ARG A 111 28.01 25.20 -19.00
N SER A 112 27.80 24.08 -18.29
CA SER A 112 28.26 22.77 -18.76
C SER A 112 27.23 22.27 -19.76
N ASN A 113 27.44 22.54 -21.05
CA ASN A 113 26.64 21.98 -22.14
C ASN A 113 26.91 20.47 -22.24
N ARG A 114 26.01 19.62 -21.71
CA ARG A 114 25.85 18.26 -22.24
C ARG A 114 25.01 18.36 -23.52
N PRO A 115 25.45 17.78 -24.65
CA PRO A 115 24.65 17.80 -25.87
C PRO A 115 23.46 16.86 -25.70
N THR A 116 22.24 17.41 -25.77
CA THR A 116 21.02 16.65 -26.01
C THR A 116 21.07 16.14 -27.44
N SER A 117 21.49 14.88 -27.62
CA SER A 117 21.42 14.21 -28.90
C SER A 117 19.96 13.85 -29.22
N ASN A 118 19.30 14.74 -29.95
CA ASN A 118 18.15 14.34 -30.76
C ASN A 118 18.63 13.30 -31.78
N ARG A 119 18.40 12.02 -31.51
CA ARG A 119 18.49 10.94 -32.50
C ARG A 119 17.08 10.48 -32.90
N PRO A 120 16.70 10.56 -34.18
CA PRO A 120 15.63 9.76 -34.72
C PRO A 120 16.22 8.37 -35.04
N GLY A 121 15.99 7.37 -34.19
CA GLY A 121 16.59 6.05 -34.40
C GLY A 121 15.85 4.98 -33.63
N SER A 122 14.96 4.26 -34.33
CA SER A 122 14.23 3.04 -33.93
C SER A 122 13.77 2.94 -32.47
N ASN A 123 12.45 2.88 -32.26
CA ASN A 123 11.81 2.35 -31.04
C ASN A 123 12.20 0.87 -30.78
N ARG A 124 13.48 0.57 -30.60
CA ARG A 124 13.93 -0.72 -30.10
C ARG A 124 13.93 -0.62 -28.59
N LEU A 125 13.09 -1.47 -27.98
CA LEU A 125 13.14 -1.73 -26.55
C LEU A 125 14.55 -2.18 -26.18
N HIS A 126 14.98 -1.85 -24.97
CA HIS A 126 16.26 -2.31 -24.44
C HIS A 126 16.32 -3.84 -24.45
N PRO A 127 17.46 -4.47 -24.81
CA PRO A 127 17.58 -5.93 -24.97
C PRO A 127 17.18 -6.75 -23.73
N LEU A 128 17.32 -6.16 -22.54
CA LEU A 128 16.94 -6.77 -21.25
C LEU A 128 15.49 -6.49 -20.82
N THR A 129 14.69 -5.86 -21.67
CA THR A 129 13.29 -5.55 -21.33
C THR A 129 12.43 -6.81 -21.38
N ASP A 130 11.76 -7.12 -20.26
CA ASP A 130 10.65 -8.06 -20.26
C ASP A 130 9.36 -7.35 -20.72
N SER A 131 9.05 -7.49 -22.01
CA SER A 131 7.86 -6.87 -22.61
C SER A 131 6.56 -7.48 -22.09
N VAL A 132 6.54 -8.78 -21.81
CA VAL A 132 5.34 -9.49 -21.32
C VAL A 132 5.01 -9.00 -19.91
N ALA A 133 6.01 -8.91 -19.03
CA ALA A 133 5.82 -8.34 -17.71
C ALA A 133 5.38 -6.87 -17.76
N ASN A 134 5.94 -6.07 -18.68
CA ASN A 134 5.51 -4.68 -18.87
C ASN A 134 4.04 -4.57 -19.31
N ASP A 135 3.61 -5.42 -20.23
CA ASP A 135 2.21 -5.43 -20.68
C ASP A 135 1.25 -5.82 -19.55
N HIS A 136 1.62 -6.78 -18.71
CA HIS A 136 0.84 -7.14 -17.53
C HIS A 136 0.76 -5.99 -16.50
N LEU A 137 1.88 -5.36 -16.17
CA LEU A 137 1.92 -4.21 -15.25
C LEU A 137 1.10 -3.02 -15.79
N ARG A 138 1.18 -2.76 -17.10
CA ARG A 138 0.40 -1.72 -17.77
C ARG A 138 -1.10 -2.03 -17.74
N ALA A 139 -1.49 -3.27 -18.05
CA ALA A 139 -2.90 -3.67 -18.02
C ALA A 139 -3.49 -3.50 -16.61
N TYR A 140 -2.74 -3.95 -15.59
CA TYR A 140 -3.12 -3.77 -14.19
C TYR A 140 -3.24 -2.29 -13.82
N GLU A 141 -2.28 -1.44 -14.20
CA GLU A 141 -2.31 -0.01 -13.92
C GLU A 141 -3.54 0.68 -14.54
N LEU A 142 -3.80 0.42 -15.81
CA LEU A 142 -4.94 0.99 -16.55
C LEU A 142 -6.27 0.55 -15.95
N GLU A 143 -6.38 -0.71 -15.52
CA GLU A 143 -7.57 -1.21 -14.85
C GLU A 143 -7.82 -0.45 -13.53
N VAL A 144 -6.78 -0.31 -12.70
CA VAL A 144 -6.88 0.35 -11.40
C VAL A 144 -7.21 1.83 -11.56
N LYS A 145 -6.43 2.58 -12.35
CA LYS A 145 -6.65 4.01 -12.58
C LYS A 145 -8.03 4.26 -13.19
N GLY A 146 -8.39 3.46 -14.21
CA GLY A 146 -9.68 3.58 -14.88
C GLY A 146 -10.88 3.43 -13.94
N ARG A 147 -10.80 2.56 -12.91
CA ARG A 147 -11.87 2.42 -11.90
C ARG A 147 -12.13 3.71 -11.13
N PHE A 148 -11.09 4.45 -10.76
CA PHE A 148 -11.24 5.71 -10.02
C PHE A 148 -11.60 6.88 -10.95
N GLU A 149 -11.03 6.92 -12.16
CA GLU A 149 -11.32 7.96 -13.15
C GLU A 149 -12.79 7.97 -13.59
N ARG A 150 -13.46 6.80 -13.62
CA ARG A 150 -14.88 6.70 -13.96
C ARG A 150 -15.82 7.28 -12.89
N ILE A 151 -15.38 7.45 -11.65
CA ILE A 151 -16.26 7.89 -10.55
C ILE A 151 -16.87 9.26 -10.84
N VAL A 152 -16.04 10.26 -11.19
CA VAL A 152 -16.53 11.64 -11.38
C VAL A 152 -17.49 11.75 -12.57
N PRO A 153 -17.19 11.23 -13.77
CA PRO A 153 -18.12 11.25 -14.89
C PRO A 153 -19.45 10.55 -14.61
N VAL A 154 -19.43 9.41 -13.90
CA VAL A 154 -20.67 8.69 -13.53
C VAL A 154 -21.50 9.53 -12.56
N LEU A 155 -20.87 10.11 -11.54
CA LEU A 155 -21.56 10.97 -10.58
C LEU A 155 -22.14 12.23 -11.23
N GLN A 156 -21.46 12.82 -12.23
CA GLN A 156 -22.02 13.92 -13.02
C GLN A 156 -23.29 13.51 -13.78
N LYS A 157 -23.28 12.33 -14.43
CA LYS A 157 -24.46 11.79 -15.11
C LYS A 157 -25.61 11.53 -14.12
N ILE A 158 -25.32 10.96 -12.95
CA ILE A 158 -26.32 10.69 -11.91
C ILE A 158 -26.92 12.01 -11.38
N SER A 159 -26.10 13.02 -11.16
CA SER A 159 -26.58 14.35 -10.72
C SER A 159 -27.57 14.96 -11.72
N ALA A 160 -27.40 14.73 -13.03
CA ALA A 160 -28.32 15.23 -14.04
C ALA A 160 -29.70 14.55 -14.00
N LEU A 161 -29.79 13.34 -13.45
CA LEU A 161 -31.02 12.54 -13.37
C LEU A 161 -31.85 12.84 -12.11
N GLN A 162 -31.36 13.66 -11.18
CA GLN A 162 -31.92 13.84 -9.84
C GLN A 162 -33.44 14.09 -9.80
N HIS A 163 -33.98 14.79 -10.80
CA HIS A 163 -35.39 15.21 -10.83
C HIS A 163 -36.29 14.29 -11.66
N HIS A 164 -35.77 13.17 -12.17
CA HIS A 164 -36.55 12.18 -12.91
C HIS A 164 -37.39 11.32 -11.96
N ALA A 165 -38.57 10.88 -12.41
CA ALA A 165 -39.47 10.05 -11.60
C ALA A 165 -38.86 8.68 -11.23
N ASP A 166 -37.99 8.15 -12.09
CA ASP A 166 -37.27 6.88 -11.95
C ASP A 166 -35.81 7.08 -11.51
N PHE A 167 -35.49 8.22 -10.89
CA PHE A 167 -34.11 8.62 -10.54
C PHE A 167 -33.32 7.52 -9.83
N ILE A 168 -33.91 6.89 -8.79
CA ILE A 168 -33.19 5.90 -7.99
C ILE A 168 -32.82 4.68 -8.84
N ASP A 169 -33.75 4.16 -9.64
CA ASP A 169 -33.52 2.98 -10.47
C ASP A 169 -32.50 3.28 -11.57
N GLN A 170 -32.59 4.45 -12.21
CA GLN A 170 -31.62 4.89 -13.22
C GLN A 170 -30.23 5.10 -12.63
N ALA A 171 -30.14 5.70 -11.43
CA ALA A 171 -28.88 5.91 -10.74
C ALA A 171 -28.20 4.58 -10.36
N GLN A 172 -28.98 3.61 -9.86
CA GLN A 172 -28.47 2.27 -9.54
C GLN A 172 -28.03 1.52 -10.78
N LEU A 173 -28.85 1.52 -11.85
CA LEU A 173 -28.51 0.87 -13.11
C LEU A 173 -27.21 1.44 -13.69
N LEU A 174 -27.05 2.76 -13.68
CA LEU A 174 -25.85 3.43 -14.18
C LEU A 174 -24.62 3.12 -13.33
N ALA A 175 -24.74 3.14 -12.00
CA ALA A 175 -23.64 2.81 -11.10
C ALA A 175 -23.21 1.34 -11.24
N CYS A 176 -24.17 0.41 -11.28
CA CYS A 176 -23.89 -1.00 -11.50
C CYS A 176 -23.18 -1.23 -12.84
N ARG A 177 -23.63 -0.59 -13.92
CA ARG A 177 -23.03 -0.76 -15.25
C ARG A 177 -21.60 -0.20 -15.34
N GLU A 178 -21.35 0.99 -14.79
CA GLU A 178 -20.11 1.73 -15.02
C GLU A 178 -19.06 1.55 -13.90
N LEU A 179 -19.53 1.33 -12.66
CA LEU A 179 -18.70 1.19 -11.46
C LEU A 179 -18.71 -0.24 -10.90
N GLY A 180 -19.73 -1.04 -11.22
CA GLY A 180 -19.82 -2.44 -10.80
C GLY A 180 -20.39 -2.65 -9.39
N PHE A 181 -21.06 -1.65 -8.82
CA PHE A 181 -21.68 -1.73 -7.49
C PHE A 181 -22.84 -0.75 -7.33
N ASP A 182 -23.70 -1.04 -6.34
CA ASP A 182 -24.83 -0.19 -5.97
C ASP A 182 -24.38 1.05 -5.18
N LEU A 183 -25.14 2.14 -5.36
CA LEU A 183 -25.06 3.33 -4.55
C LEU A 183 -25.88 3.22 -3.26
N PRO A 184 -25.54 3.99 -2.21
CA PRO A 184 -26.24 3.94 -0.94
C PRO A 184 -27.65 4.52 -1.10
N LYS A 185 -28.67 3.65 -1.04
CA LYS A 185 -30.09 4.02 -1.22
C LYS A 185 -30.52 5.21 -0.36
N HIS A 186 -30.11 5.23 0.90
CA HIS A 186 -30.45 6.30 1.84
C HIS A 186 -29.93 7.69 1.44
N ILE A 187 -28.92 7.79 0.57
CA ILE A 187 -28.44 9.07 0.01
C ILE A 187 -29.32 9.48 -1.19
N LEU A 188 -29.64 8.52 -2.06
CA LEU A 188 -30.49 8.75 -3.23
C LEU A 188 -31.93 9.14 -2.84
N GLU A 189 -32.50 8.47 -1.84
CA GLU A 189 -33.87 8.72 -1.34
C GLU A 189 -34.07 10.13 -0.76
N ARG A 190 -32.99 10.82 -0.37
CA ARG A 190 -33.06 12.19 0.16
C ARG A 190 -33.02 13.26 -0.93
N ALA A 191 -32.72 12.87 -2.17
CA ALA A 191 -32.44 13.79 -3.27
C ALA A 191 -33.68 14.48 -3.85
N TRP A 192 -34.89 14.03 -3.52
CA TRP A 192 -36.12 14.71 -3.95
C TRP A 192 -36.43 15.96 -3.10
N VAL A 193 -35.96 16.01 -1.84
CA VAL A 193 -36.16 17.16 -0.94
C VAL A 193 -35.00 18.14 -1.00
N ARG A 194 -33.78 17.64 -1.21
CA ARG A 194 -32.53 18.42 -1.15
C ARG A 194 -31.64 18.08 -2.34
N PRO A 195 -30.70 18.97 -2.73
CA PRO A 195 -29.64 18.62 -3.67
C PRO A 195 -28.95 17.31 -3.30
N LEU A 196 -28.64 16.50 -4.31
CA LEU A 196 -27.95 15.22 -4.12
C LEU A 196 -26.61 15.43 -3.37
N ASP A 197 -26.33 14.62 -2.35
CA ASP A 197 -25.09 14.73 -1.58
C ASP A 197 -23.91 14.13 -2.36
N MET A 198 -23.37 14.95 -3.28
CA MET A 198 -22.24 14.58 -4.13
C MET A 198 -20.97 14.26 -3.34
N ARG A 199 -20.79 14.86 -2.17
CA ARG A 199 -19.60 14.62 -1.34
C ARG A 199 -19.67 13.23 -0.74
N ALA A 200 -20.82 12.86 -0.17
CA ALA A 200 -21.03 11.55 0.41
C ALA A 200 -21.04 10.45 -0.67
N LEU A 201 -21.65 10.70 -1.83
CA LEU A 201 -21.60 9.75 -2.95
C LEU A 201 -20.19 9.56 -3.49
N TYR A 202 -19.44 10.64 -3.69
CA TYR A 202 -18.04 10.53 -4.13
C TYR A 202 -17.20 9.72 -3.13
N ALA A 203 -17.31 10.03 -1.84
CA ALA A 203 -16.62 9.27 -0.80
C ALA A 203 -17.01 7.79 -0.81
N TRP A 204 -18.32 7.49 -0.91
CA TRP A 204 -18.81 6.12 -1.02
C TRP A 204 -18.21 5.39 -2.21
N CYS A 205 -18.27 5.99 -3.41
CA CYS A 205 -17.71 5.38 -4.62
C CYS A 205 -16.21 5.14 -4.51
N VAL A 206 -15.45 6.05 -3.91
CA VAL A 206 -14.00 5.86 -3.70
C VAL A 206 -13.73 4.67 -2.77
N PHE A 207 -14.42 4.59 -1.62
CA PHE A 207 -14.23 3.50 -0.67
C PHE A 207 -14.71 2.15 -1.23
N GLU A 208 -15.82 2.14 -1.95
CA GLU A 208 -16.38 0.91 -2.53
C GLU A 208 -15.54 0.42 -3.70
N SER A 209 -15.07 1.32 -4.58
CA SER A 209 -14.06 1.00 -5.59
C SER A 209 -12.79 0.41 -4.97
N HIS A 210 -12.28 1.01 -3.89
CA HIS A 210 -11.13 0.47 -3.17
C HIS A 210 -11.41 -0.93 -2.57
N ARG A 211 -12.60 -1.14 -1.98
CA ARG A 211 -13.01 -2.44 -1.42
C ARG A 211 -13.03 -3.52 -2.50
N VAL A 212 -13.76 -3.29 -3.59
CA VAL A 212 -13.90 -4.24 -4.70
C VAL A 212 -12.53 -4.54 -5.32
N PHE A 213 -11.72 -3.52 -5.55
CA PHE A 213 -10.36 -3.68 -6.06
C PHE A 213 -9.49 -4.50 -5.10
N SER A 214 -9.51 -4.20 -3.80
CA SER A 214 -8.72 -4.92 -2.80
C SER A 214 -9.13 -6.40 -2.74
N ASP A 215 -10.43 -6.67 -2.75
CA ASP A 215 -10.95 -8.04 -2.74
C ASP A 215 -10.51 -8.80 -4.00
N CYS A 216 -10.61 -8.17 -5.19
CA CYS A 216 -10.13 -8.73 -6.45
C CYS A 216 -8.62 -9.03 -6.42
N PHE A 217 -7.80 -8.08 -5.95
CA PHE A 217 -6.34 -8.24 -5.85
C PHE A 217 -5.95 -9.47 -5.03
N PHE A 218 -6.55 -9.64 -3.84
CA PHE A 218 -6.25 -10.79 -2.98
C PHE A 218 -6.94 -12.09 -3.41
N GLN A 219 -7.91 -12.04 -4.31
CA GLN A 219 -8.56 -13.26 -4.83
C GLN A 219 -7.84 -13.78 -6.07
N ASN A 220 -7.46 -12.87 -6.97
CA ASN A 220 -7.00 -13.21 -8.31
C ASN A 220 -5.48 -13.14 -8.46
N ASP A 221 -4.76 -12.54 -7.51
CA ASP A 221 -3.31 -12.31 -7.58
C ASP A 221 -2.88 -11.77 -8.97
N PRO A 222 -3.37 -10.59 -9.38
CA PRO A 222 -3.21 -10.08 -10.74
C PRO A 222 -1.74 -9.82 -11.12
N LEU A 223 -0.84 -9.77 -10.15
CA LEU A 223 0.61 -9.60 -10.35
C LEU A 223 1.39 -10.92 -10.25
N ALA A 224 0.72 -12.06 -10.05
CA ALA A 224 1.33 -13.38 -9.86
C ALA A 224 2.46 -13.40 -8.80
N ALA A 225 2.33 -12.57 -7.78
CA ALA A 225 3.39 -12.24 -6.83
C ALA A 225 2.93 -12.40 -5.37
N SER A 226 1.89 -13.20 -5.14
CA SER A 226 1.45 -13.59 -3.81
C SER A 226 2.35 -14.67 -3.18
N SER A 227 2.26 -14.80 -1.85
CA SER A 227 3.04 -15.79 -1.10
C SER A 227 2.81 -17.20 -1.66
N GLY A 228 3.90 -17.90 -1.97
CA GLY A 228 3.86 -19.25 -2.55
C GLY A 228 3.79 -19.30 -4.09
N SER A 229 3.66 -18.15 -4.76
CA SER A 229 3.84 -18.08 -6.22
C SER A 229 5.28 -18.45 -6.62
N GLU A 230 5.49 -18.84 -7.87
CA GLU A 230 6.82 -19.21 -8.36
C GLU A 230 7.77 -18.01 -8.36
N ALA A 231 7.27 -16.82 -8.71
CA ALA A 231 8.05 -15.59 -8.64
C ALA A 231 8.51 -15.29 -7.20
N ALA A 232 7.61 -15.43 -6.21
CA ALA A 232 7.94 -15.23 -4.81
C ALA A 232 9.00 -16.23 -4.32
N LYS A 233 8.84 -17.53 -4.60
CA LYS A 233 9.80 -18.58 -4.22
C LYS A 233 11.17 -18.39 -4.87
N THR A 234 11.19 -17.99 -6.14
CA THR A 234 12.43 -17.74 -6.88
C THR A 234 13.16 -16.55 -6.27
N PHE A 235 12.45 -15.46 -6.00
CA PHE A 235 13.04 -14.27 -5.38
C PHE A 235 13.50 -14.51 -3.94
N GLU A 236 12.74 -15.26 -3.13
CA GLU A 236 13.13 -15.61 -1.76
C GLU A 236 14.41 -16.45 -1.72
N ARG A 237 14.58 -17.36 -2.68
CA ARG A 237 15.82 -18.13 -2.83
C ARG A 237 16.99 -17.24 -3.24
N PHE A 238 16.78 -16.41 -4.27
CA PHE A 238 17.77 -15.43 -4.69
C PHE A 238 18.21 -14.51 -3.54
N LEU A 239 17.26 -14.05 -2.73
CA LEU A 239 17.54 -13.20 -1.57
C LEU A 239 18.41 -13.91 -0.52
N LEU A 240 18.13 -15.19 -0.24
CA LEU A 240 18.94 -16.03 0.64
C LEU A 240 20.33 -16.30 0.07
N ASP A 241 20.43 -16.57 -1.24
CA ASP A 241 21.70 -16.76 -1.95
C ASP A 241 22.56 -15.49 -1.92
N CYS A 242 21.93 -14.31 -1.89
CA CYS A 242 22.59 -13.02 -1.65
C CYS A 242 23.00 -12.78 -0.18
N GLY A 243 22.70 -13.71 0.73
CA GLY A 243 23.02 -13.55 2.16
C GLY A 243 21.97 -12.79 2.96
N PHE A 244 20.73 -12.67 2.47
CA PHE A 244 19.67 -11.94 3.18
C PHE A 244 18.48 -12.83 3.51
N HIS A 245 18.07 -12.83 4.77
CA HIS A 245 16.87 -13.58 5.20
C HIS A 245 15.61 -12.70 5.21
N LEU A 246 15.73 -11.39 5.00
CA LEU A 246 14.60 -10.47 4.92
C LEU A 246 14.98 -9.18 4.19
N LEU A 247 14.10 -8.71 3.30
CA LEU A 247 14.19 -7.42 2.62
C LEU A 247 13.12 -6.44 3.13
N ASP A 248 13.53 -5.32 3.74
CA ASP A 248 12.63 -4.28 4.26
C ASP A 248 12.88 -2.93 3.59
N VAL A 249 11.97 -2.52 2.71
CA VAL A 249 12.08 -1.31 1.90
C VAL A 249 11.18 -0.21 2.46
N THR A 250 11.78 0.94 2.75
CA THR A 250 11.08 2.17 3.12
C THR A 250 11.22 3.21 2.01
N PRO A 251 10.19 3.38 1.16
CA PRO A 251 10.12 4.52 0.27
C PRO A 251 9.57 5.78 0.97
N CYS A 252 9.72 6.92 0.32
CA CYS A 252 8.93 8.10 0.65
C CYS A 252 7.42 7.81 0.55
N ALA A 253 6.60 8.53 1.32
CA ALA A 253 5.14 8.48 1.23
C ALA A 253 4.56 9.22 0.01
N ASP A 254 5.40 9.79 -0.85
CA ASP A 254 5.00 10.33 -2.15
C ASP A 254 4.24 9.27 -2.95
N GLY A 255 3.10 9.67 -3.52
CA GLY A 255 2.20 8.77 -4.25
C GLY A 255 2.85 8.14 -5.48
N ARG A 256 3.85 8.79 -6.09
CA ARG A 256 4.61 8.25 -7.22
C ARG A 256 5.42 7.00 -6.83
N LEU A 257 5.78 6.86 -5.55
CA LEU A 257 6.47 5.69 -5.00
C LEU A 257 5.51 4.62 -4.46
N ALA A 258 4.19 4.74 -4.70
CA ALA A 258 3.22 3.74 -4.25
C ALA A 258 3.54 2.33 -4.80
N HIS A 259 4.06 2.27 -6.03
CA HIS A 259 4.28 1.03 -6.77
C HIS A 259 5.75 0.72 -7.07
N SER A 260 6.71 1.38 -6.40
CA SER A 260 8.15 1.20 -6.63
C SER A 260 8.62 -0.26 -6.53
N ILE A 261 7.99 -1.07 -5.68
CA ILE A 261 8.29 -2.48 -5.51
C ILE A 261 8.06 -3.29 -6.79
N ALA A 262 6.85 -3.23 -7.35
CA ALA A 262 6.48 -4.07 -8.48
C ALA A 262 6.94 -3.49 -9.82
N TYR A 263 7.04 -2.16 -9.95
CA TYR A 263 7.31 -1.49 -11.22
C TYR A 263 8.79 -1.16 -11.38
N ALA A 264 9.35 -0.37 -10.47
CA ALA A 264 10.75 0.07 -10.57
C ALA A 264 11.74 -1.04 -10.17
N LEU A 265 11.46 -1.78 -9.09
CA LEU A 265 12.38 -2.80 -8.56
C LEU A 265 12.06 -4.23 -9.01
N ARG A 266 10.89 -4.48 -9.62
CA ARG A 266 10.44 -5.81 -10.07
C ARG A 266 10.47 -6.90 -9.00
N ILE A 267 10.26 -6.51 -7.74
CA ILE A 267 10.25 -7.43 -6.60
C ILE A 267 8.83 -7.97 -6.38
N PRO A 268 8.64 -9.28 -6.21
CA PRO A 268 7.36 -9.84 -5.80
C PRO A 268 6.88 -9.23 -4.49
N PHE A 269 5.69 -8.64 -4.47
CA PHE A 269 5.22 -7.85 -3.31
C PHE A 269 5.11 -8.67 -2.02
N SER A 270 4.95 -10.00 -2.11
CA SER A 270 4.88 -10.89 -0.94
C SER A 270 6.24 -11.13 -0.28
N SER A 271 7.32 -10.99 -1.03
CA SER A 271 8.69 -11.34 -0.63
C SER A 271 9.49 -10.15 -0.11
N VAL A 272 8.83 -8.99 0.01
CA VAL A 272 9.41 -7.75 0.57
C VAL A 272 8.46 -7.13 1.57
N ARG A 273 9.02 -6.60 2.65
CA ARG A 273 8.29 -5.72 3.55
C ARG A 273 8.38 -4.29 3.03
N ARG A 274 7.24 -3.67 2.73
CA ARG A 274 7.18 -2.27 2.27
C ARG A 274 6.43 -1.38 3.26
N ARG A 275 7.10 -0.35 3.78
CA ARG A 275 6.51 0.66 4.69
C ARG A 275 6.98 2.07 4.32
N SER A 276 6.07 2.90 3.82
CA SER A 276 6.38 4.28 3.43
C SER A 276 6.26 5.26 4.59
N HIS A 277 7.15 6.25 4.61
CA HIS A 277 7.14 7.37 5.54
C HIS A 277 7.43 8.67 4.78
N ALA A 278 6.91 9.81 5.24
CA ALA A 278 7.27 11.10 4.64
C ALA A 278 8.79 11.28 4.68
N GLY A 279 9.40 11.62 3.54
CA GLY A 279 10.86 11.72 3.41
C GLY A 279 11.62 10.42 3.63
N ALA A 280 10.95 9.27 3.58
CA ALA A 280 11.48 7.95 3.97
C ALA A 280 12.00 7.87 5.42
N MET A 281 11.52 8.76 6.30
CA MET A 281 11.90 8.82 7.72
C MET A 281 11.16 7.75 8.53
N PHE A 282 11.61 6.49 8.44
CA PHE A 282 10.99 5.38 9.16
C PHE A 282 11.19 5.45 10.67
N ASP A 283 10.32 4.75 11.40
CA ASP A 283 10.43 4.58 12.85
C ASP A 283 11.46 3.48 13.17
N VAL A 284 12.61 3.90 13.72
CA VAL A 284 13.73 3.00 14.07
C VAL A 284 13.28 1.99 15.12
N GLU A 285 12.61 2.41 16.19
CA GLU A 285 12.17 1.53 17.27
C GLU A 285 11.20 0.46 16.77
N ASN A 286 10.25 0.86 15.93
CA ASN A 286 9.30 -0.08 15.35
C ASN A 286 9.98 -1.06 14.37
N THR A 287 11.06 -0.62 13.72
CA THR A 287 11.87 -1.46 12.83
C THR A 287 12.78 -2.41 13.62
N VAL A 288 13.39 -1.98 14.72
CA VAL A 288 14.11 -2.86 15.68
C VAL A 288 13.15 -3.92 16.22
N ASN A 289 11.95 -3.54 16.66
CA ASN A 289 10.93 -4.50 17.10
C ASN A 289 10.55 -5.52 16.01
N ARG A 290 10.63 -5.13 14.73
CA ARG A 290 10.41 -6.06 13.62
C ARG A 290 11.60 -6.99 13.44
N TRP A 291 12.83 -6.47 13.46
CA TRP A 291 14.05 -7.26 13.40
C TRP A 291 14.05 -8.33 14.50
N VAL A 292 13.74 -7.95 15.76
CA VAL A 292 13.63 -8.89 16.89
C VAL A 292 12.65 -10.03 16.59
N LYS A 293 11.49 -9.73 16.00
CA LYS A 293 10.48 -10.75 15.67
C LYS A 293 10.97 -11.69 14.56
N THR A 294 11.67 -11.15 13.58
CA THR A 294 12.26 -11.95 12.50
C THR A 294 13.33 -12.88 13.05
N GLU A 295 14.29 -12.36 13.82
CA GLU A 295 15.35 -13.17 14.43
C GLU A 295 14.76 -14.21 15.38
N HIS A 296 13.84 -13.82 16.26
CA HIS A 296 13.19 -14.75 17.17
C HIS A 296 12.49 -15.91 16.44
N ARG A 297 11.87 -15.62 15.28
CA ARG A 297 11.27 -16.66 14.44
C ARG A 297 12.33 -17.57 13.82
N ARG A 298 13.45 -17.03 13.35
CA ARG A 298 14.59 -17.84 12.86
C ARG A 298 15.10 -18.77 13.97
N TYR A 299 15.28 -18.26 15.19
CA TYR A 299 15.72 -19.06 16.35
C TYR A 299 14.77 -20.18 16.72
N ARG A 300 13.45 -19.96 16.63
CA ARG A 300 12.44 -20.93 17.08
C ARG A 300 11.96 -21.89 16.01
N GLU A 301 11.88 -21.43 14.78
CA GLU A 301 11.20 -22.13 13.68
C GLU A 301 12.14 -22.40 12.49
N SER A 302 13.35 -21.83 12.48
CA SER A 302 14.25 -21.86 11.31
C SER A 302 13.60 -21.31 10.04
N ILE A 303 12.72 -20.31 10.20
CA ILE A 303 12.02 -19.63 9.09
C ILE A 303 12.52 -18.18 8.97
N PRO A 304 12.90 -17.71 7.77
CA PRO A 304 12.91 -18.47 6.51
C PRO A 304 14.08 -19.44 6.37
N ASN A 305 15.07 -19.34 7.26
CA ASN A 305 16.21 -20.23 7.30
C ASN A 305 16.72 -20.45 8.74
N ALA A 306 17.64 -21.41 8.90
CA ALA A 306 18.30 -21.67 10.17
C ALA A 306 19.20 -20.49 10.60
N VAL A 307 19.30 -20.27 11.91
CA VAL A 307 20.16 -19.23 12.48
C VAL A 307 21.64 -19.45 12.20
N SER A 308 22.06 -20.72 12.04
CA SER A 308 23.45 -21.06 11.71
C SER A 308 23.88 -20.61 10.31
N GLN A 309 22.94 -20.22 9.45
CA GLN A 309 23.26 -19.65 8.15
C GLN A 309 23.59 -18.16 8.28
N ASP A 310 24.74 -17.76 7.71
CA ASP A 310 25.24 -16.39 7.71
C ASP A 310 24.42 -15.50 6.76
N THR A 311 23.26 -15.07 7.25
CA THR A 311 22.34 -14.20 6.53
C THR A 311 21.89 -13.05 7.41
N ARG A 312 21.72 -11.85 6.82
CA ARG A 312 21.34 -10.64 7.55
C ARG A 312 19.98 -10.09 7.12
N TYR A 313 19.47 -9.21 7.97
CA TYR A 313 18.32 -8.39 7.66
C TYR A 313 18.78 -7.22 6.79
N LEU A 314 18.23 -7.09 5.58
CA LEU A 314 18.54 -5.99 4.68
C LEU A 314 17.49 -4.88 4.81
N LYS A 315 17.94 -3.72 5.28
CA LYS A 315 17.12 -2.51 5.35
C LYS A 315 17.45 -1.57 4.20
N VAL A 316 16.43 -1.23 3.42
CA VAL A 316 16.55 -0.32 2.27
C VAL A 316 15.76 0.95 2.49
N VAL A 317 16.35 2.10 2.16
CA VAL A 317 15.63 3.36 2.02
C VAL A 317 15.60 3.76 0.56
N THR A 318 14.41 4.11 0.06
CA THR A 318 14.21 4.68 -1.28
C THR A 318 13.82 6.15 -1.14
N TYR A 319 14.79 7.04 -1.30
CA TYR A 319 14.50 8.46 -1.49
C TYR A 319 14.15 8.72 -2.96
N HIS A 320 13.63 9.91 -3.25
CA HIS A 320 13.25 10.25 -4.61
C HIS A 320 13.64 11.67 -4.99
N PHE A 321 13.76 11.87 -6.30
CA PHE A 321 14.09 13.12 -6.94
C PHE A 321 13.33 13.23 -8.27
N SER A 322 13.38 14.40 -8.90
CA SER A 322 12.88 14.63 -10.25
C SER A 322 14.06 15.10 -11.09
N SER A 323 14.37 14.39 -12.17
CA SER A 323 15.42 14.79 -13.11
C SER A 323 15.01 15.99 -13.98
N LEU A 324 13.72 16.17 -14.24
CA LEU A 324 13.18 17.25 -15.07
C LEU A 324 12.98 18.56 -14.30
N ASP A 325 12.55 18.50 -13.03
CA ASP A 325 12.34 19.67 -12.19
C ASP A 325 12.83 19.45 -10.74
N PRO A 326 14.17 19.37 -10.54
CA PRO A 326 14.76 19.02 -9.24
C PRO A 326 14.36 20.00 -8.12
N SER A 327 14.17 21.28 -8.43
CA SER A 327 13.88 22.32 -7.43
C SER A 327 12.44 22.35 -6.93
N HIS A 328 11.50 21.66 -7.60
CA HIS A 328 10.08 21.73 -7.23
C HIS A 328 9.37 20.37 -7.18
N GLN A 329 9.81 19.38 -7.96
CA GLN A 329 9.16 18.07 -8.08
C GLN A 329 9.92 16.94 -7.36
N GLY A 330 10.93 17.27 -6.55
CA GLY A 330 11.63 16.36 -5.66
C GLY A 330 10.85 16.06 -4.37
N CYS A 331 11.56 15.64 -3.32
CA CYS A 331 10.92 15.28 -2.05
C CYS A 331 10.51 16.52 -1.24
N ALA A 332 9.21 16.78 -1.13
CA ALA A 332 8.69 17.93 -0.38
C ALA A 332 9.07 17.91 1.11
N ALA A 333 9.21 16.72 1.72
CA ALA A 333 9.64 16.57 3.11
C ALA A 333 11.08 17.07 3.36
N HIS A 334 11.88 17.13 2.30
CA HIS A 334 13.27 17.57 2.29
C HIS A 334 13.45 18.82 1.42
N GLY A 335 12.38 19.60 1.20
CA GLY A 335 12.45 20.87 0.47
C GLY A 335 12.87 20.75 -1.00
N SER A 336 12.63 19.61 -1.63
CA SER A 336 13.12 19.32 -2.99
C SER A 336 14.66 19.35 -3.11
N ASP A 337 15.38 19.09 -2.02
CA ASP A 337 16.83 18.90 -2.02
C ASP A 337 17.19 17.41 -2.04
N ASP A 338 17.66 16.94 -3.20
CA ASP A 338 18.02 15.53 -3.42
C ASP A 338 19.15 15.06 -2.50
N LYS A 339 20.12 15.94 -2.20
CA LYS A 339 21.26 15.60 -1.35
C LYS A 339 20.77 15.44 0.09
N LEU A 340 19.93 16.36 0.54
CA LEU A 340 19.32 16.28 1.86
C LEU A 340 18.47 15.02 2.00
N ALA A 341 17.66 14.70 0.98
CA ALA A 341 16.83 13.50 0.96
C ALA A 341 17.67 12.21 1.05
N ALA A 342 18.75 12.13 0.29
CA ALA A 342 19.68 11.01 0.32
C ALA A 342 20.39 10.91 1.70
N SER A 343 20.94 12.01 2.21
CA SER A 343 21.67 12.02 3.48
C SER A 343 20.76 11.73 4.68
N ALA A 344 19.53 12.25 4.70
CA ALA A 344 18.58 11.99 5.76
C ALA A 344 18.13 10.52 5.77
N GLY A 345 17.87 9.96 4.57
CA GLY A 345 17.56 8.54 4.42
C GLY A 345 18.71 7.65 4.89
N TYR A 346 19.94 7.96 4.50
CA TYR A 346 21.13 7.22 4.91
C TYR A 346 21.39 7.33 6.42
N GLN A 347 21.31 8.53 6.99
CA GLN A 347 21.43 8.71 8.43
C GLN A 347 20.41 7.86 9.18
N ARG A 348 19.17 7.75 8.67
CA ARG A 348 18.15 6.93 9.30
C ARG A 348 18.46 5.42 9.24
N LEU A 349 19.11 4.96 8.16
CA LEU A 349 19.63 3.60 8.07
C LEU A 349 20.72 3.36 9.12
N LEU A 350 21.64 4.32 9.31
CA LEU A 350 22.68 4.25 10.33
C LEU A 350 22.10 4.20 11.75
N ASP A 351 21.11 5.05 12.05
CA ASP A 351 20.41 5.04 13.34
C ASP A 351 19.84 3.63 13.65
N PHE A 352 19.28 2.96 12.64
CA PHE A 352 18.73 1.61 12.79
C PHE A 352 19.82 0.57 13.07
N ARG A 353 20.91 0.57 12.29
CA ARG A 353 22.04 -0.33 12.54
C ARG A 353 22.62 -0.12 13.93
N GLN A 354 22.86 1.14 14.31
CA GLN A 354 23.37 1.50 15.62
C GLN A 354 22.45 1.04 16.75
N ALA A 355 21.13 1.16 16.58
CA ALA A 355 20.16 0.70 17.56
C ALA A 355 20.20 -0.82 17.75
N VAL A 356 20.36 -1.60 16.68
CA VAL A 356 20.53 -3.06 16.76
C VAL A 356 21.86 -3.42 17.43
N GLU A 357 22.97 -2.87 16.95
CA GLU A 357 24.32 -3.19 17.44
C GLU A 357 24.52 -2.81 18.92
N ASN A 358 23.90 -1.73 19.40
CA ASN A 358 24.01 -1.32 20.80
C ASN A 358 23.06 -2.07 21.74
N SER A 359 21.94 -2.58 21.23
CA SER A 359 20.89 -3.18 22.07
C SER A 359 21.04 -4.70 22.19
N PHE A 360 21.74 -5.34 21.26
CA PHE A 360 21.86 -6.80 21.19
C PHE A 360 23.33 -7.23 21.16
N CYS A 361 23.67 -8.25 21.95
CA CYS A 361 25.05 -8.73 22.07
C CYS A 361 25.53 -9.47 20.82
N CYS A 362 26.75 -10.02 20.91
CA CYS A 362 27.14 -11.20 20.15
C CYS A 362 27.26 -10.94 18.63
N GLY A 363 27.57 -9.69 18.25
CA GLY A 363 27.77 -9.30 16.85
C GLY A 363 26.48 -9.11 16.05
N ALA A 364 25.34 -8.89 16.72
CA ALA A 364 24.09 -8.57 16.04
C ALA A 364 24.23 -7.33 15.17
N SER A 365 23.96 -7.45 13.87
CA SER A 365 24.02 -6.34 12.92
C SER A 365 23.05 -6.57 11.74
N VAL A 366 22.96 -5.58 10.87
CA VAL A 366 22.04 -5.51 9.73
C VAL A 366 22.77 -4.89 8.53
N ASP A 367 22.35 -5.27 7.33
CA ASP A 367 22.86 -4.68 6.10
C ASP A 367 21.95 -3.55 5.62
N LEU A 368 22.56 -2.54 5.01
CA LEU A 368 21.91 -1.29 4.63
C LEU A 368 22.08 -1.04 3.13
N LEU A 369 21.04 -0.55 2.48
CA LEU A 369 21.11 -0.11 1.08
C LEU A 369 20.34 1.19 0.89
N LEU A 370 20.91 2.11 0.13
CA LEU A 370 20.26 3.36 -0.25
C LEU A 370 19.98 3.35 -1.76
N ILE A 371 18.74 3.65 -2.13
CA ILE A 371 18.30 3.76 -3.52
C ILE A 371 17.67 5.15 -3.72
N GLY A 372 18.06 5.84 -4.79
CA GLY A 372 17.33 7.00 -5.29
C GLY A 372 16.42 6.58 -6.44
N LEU A 373 15.20 7.10 -6.49
CA LEU A 373 14.25 6.88 -7.58
C LEU A 373 13.92 8.22 -8.25
N ASP A 374 14.16 8.29 -9.56
CA ASP A 374 13.72 9.40 -10.39
C ASP A 374 12.23 9.26 -10.69
N THR A 375 11.41 10.17 -10.18
CA THR A 375 9.96 10.10 -10.35
C THR A 375 9.46 10.48 -11.74
N ASP A 376 10.33 10.98 -12.60
CA ASP A 376 9.97 11.34 -13.98
C ASP A 376 10.07 10.14 -14.93
N THR A 377 10.96 9.19 -14.62
CA THR A 377 11.33 8.07 -15.51
C THR A 377 11.22 6.70 -14.84
N ASP A 378 10.99 6.65 -13.52
CA ASP A 378 11.11 5.48 -12.64
C ASP A 378 12.52 4.85 -12.62
N ALA A 379 13.52 5.52 -13.20
CA ALA A 379 14.90 5.06 -13.16
C ALA A 379 15.46 5.12 -11.73
N ILE A 380 16.21 4.08 -11.36
CA ILE A 380 16.85 4.01 -10.04
C ILE A 380 18.33 4.39 -10.11
N ARG A 381 18.85 4.90 -8.99
CA ARG A 381 20.28 4.94 -8.70
C ARG A 381 20.54 4.20 -7.41
N VAL A 382 21.43 3.22 -7.45
CA VAL A 382 21.79 2.39 -6.30
C VAL A 382 23.09 2.90 -5.72
N HIS A 383 23.16 3.08 -4.40
CA HIS A 383 24.39 3.46 -3.70
C HIS A 383 25.00 2.20 -3.08
N PRO A 384 25.97 1.55 -3.74
CA PRO A 384 26.50 0.29 -3.26
C PRO A 384 27.29 0.50 -1.97
N PRO A 385 27.16 -0.39 -0.97
CA PRO A 385 28.04 -0.35 0.18
C PRO A 385 29.47 -0.70 -0.21
N ALA A 386 30.44 -0.08 0.45
CA ALA A 386 31.84 -0.48 0.40
C ALA A 386 32.07 -1.75 1.25
N SER A 387 33.29 -2.29 1.22
CA SER A 387 33.67 -3.51 1.98
C SER A 387 33.54 -3.37 3.50
N ASP A 388 33.50 -2.13 4.02
CA ASP A 388 33.27 -1.80 5.42
C ASP A 388 31.79 -1.51 5.75
N SER A 389 30.88 -1.81 4.82
CA SER A 389 29.45 -1.50 4.91
C SER A 389 29.12 -0.01 5.06
N SER A 390 30.05 0.88 4.70
CA SER A 390 29.79 2.32 4.53
C SER A 390 29.25 2.62 3.14
N THR A 391 28.55 3.74 2.98
CA THR A 391 27.98 4.17 1.69
C THR A 391 28.40 5.60 1.42
N GLN A 392 28.97 5.83 0.23
CA GLN A 392 29.35 7.17 -0.24
C GLN A 392 28.20 7.76 -1.04
N LEU A 393 27.60 8.85 -0.55
CA LEU A 393 26.38 9.43 -1.15
C LEU A 393 26.61 10.07 -2.53
N ASP A 394 27.86 10.39 -2.86
CA ASP A 394 28.29 10.92 -4.15
C ASP A 394 28.68 9.81 -5.16
N ARG A 395 28.62 8.53 -4.75
CA ARG A 395 28.92 7.38 -5.61
C ARG A 395 27.70 6.48 -5.72
N TRP A 396 27.16 6.38 -6.92
CA TRP A 396 26.03 5.51 -7.23
C TRP A 396 26.17 4.91 -8.62
N VAL A 397 25.52 3.77 -8.80
CA VAL A 397 25.27 3.17 -10.10
C VAL A 397 23.92 3.65 -10.60
N SER A 398 23.90 4.27 -11.77
CA SER A 398 22.71 4.88 -12.38
C SER A 398 22.11 3.94 -13.42
N ALA A 399 20.87 3.50 -13.19
CA ALA A 399 20.18 2.63 -14.14
C ALA A 399 19.92 3.33 -15.48
N GLN A 400 19.74 4.65 -15.47
CA GLN A 400 19.58 5.44 -16.70
C GLN A 400 20.86 5.43 -17.54
N ASP A 401 22.02 5.66 -16.90
CA ASP A 401 23.31 5.66 -17.61
C ASP A 401 23.64 4.25 -18.14
N LEU A 402 23.36 3.20 -17.36
CA LEU A 402 23.51 1.81 -17.79
C LEU A 402 22.55 1.45 -18.94
N TYR A 403 21.30 1.90 -18.88
CA TYR A 403 20.33 1.71 -19.95
C TYR A 403 20.83 2.31 -21.26
N GLU A 404 21.35 3.53 -21.23
CA GLU A 404 21.89 4.19 -22.42
C GLU A 404 23.12 3.45 -22.96
N ALA A 405 24.06 3.10 -22.07
CA ALA A 405 25.30 2.42 -22.43
C ALA A 405 25.08 1.02 -23.02
N THR A 406 24.05 0.29 -22.55
CA THR A 406 23.80 -1.10 -22.95
C THR A 406 22.64 -1.26 -23.95
N SER A 407 21.97 -0.18 -24.33
CA SER A 407 20.82 -0.17 -25.25
C SER A 407 21.07 -0.83 -26.61
N THR A 408 22.31 -0.83 -27.10
CA THR A 408 22.70 -1.41 -28.41
C THR A 408 23.43 -2.74 -28.30
N MET A 409 23.62 -3.28 -27.08
CA MET A 409 24.34 -4.52 -26.83
C MET A 409 23.44 -5.77 -27.00
N SER A 410 24.04 -6.96 -27.07
CA SER A 410 23.27 -8.19 -26.85
C SER A 410 22.87 -8.32 -25.36
N PRO A 411 21.86 -9.13 -25.02
CA PRO A 411 21.49 -9.38 -23.62
C PRO A 411 22.68 -9.81 -22.75
N ASP A 412 23.50 -10.75 -23.22
CA ASP A 412 24.65 -11.25 -22.45
C ASP A 412 25.72 -10.17 -22.24
N GLN A 413 26.01 -9.38 -23.29
CA GLN A 413 26.95 -8.26 -23.20
C GLN A 413 26.46 -7.18 -22.23
N ALA A 414 25.16 -6.87 -22.27
CA ALA A 414 24.56 -5.91 -21.36
C ALA A 414 24.67 -6.38 -19.90
N LEU A 415 24.42 -7.67 -19.62
CA LEU A 415 24.56 -8.23 -18.27
C LEU A 415 26.01 -8.21 -17.76
N ILE A 416 26.98 -8.52 -18.62
CA ILE A 416 28.41 -8.41 -18.28
C ILE A 416 28.75 -6.96 -17.95
N GLN A 417 28.32 -6.01 -18.78
CA GLN A 417 28.59 -4.58 -18.58
C GLN A 417 27.96 -4.01 -17.30
N ILE A 418 26.83 -4.57 -16.84
CA ILE A 418 26.18 -4.18 -15.57
C ILE A 418 26.93 -4.75 -14.36
N ALA A 419 27.58 -5.90 -14.51
CA ALA A 419 28.32 -6.56 -13.44
C ALA A 419 29.72 -5.95 -13.22
N GLU A 420 30.29 -5.33 -14.25
CA GLU A 420 31.51 -4.50 -14.19
C GLU A 420 31.25 -3.14 -13.52
#